data_AF-A0A442HMR4-F1
#
_entry.id   AF-A0A442HMR4-F1
#
_cell.length_a   1.000
_cell.length_b   1.000
_cell.length_c   1.000
_cell.angle_alpha   90.00
_cell.angle_beta   90.00
_cell.angle_gamma   90.00
#
_symmetry.space_group_name_H-M   'P 1'
#
loop_
_entity.id
_entity.type
_entity.pdbx_description
1 polymer ?
#
loop_
_entity_poly.entity_id
_entity_poly.type
_entity_poly.pdbx_seq_one_letter_code
_entity_poly.pdbx_strand_id
1 'polypeptide(L)'
;MRRYLETQPPPVEARDAWQKLVFLYRAAGDVFGGCGAFLKATELSEPPLSEISTMANWLNNSPEAKQGVDVVDRRVLFQPLARLIEARLTEASATDLSRLAWLHLHSGDARRARDIAELGLQRETDNNHCLRLVAKLSDPG
;
A
#
# COMPACT_ATOMS: atom_id res chain seq x y z
N MET A 1 30.24 -9.69 24.74
CA MET A 1 28.84 -9.26 24.90
C MET A 1 28.58 -7.80 24.51
N ARG A 2 29.55 -6.87 24.60
CA ARG A 2 29.47 -5.54 23.95
C ARG A 2 29.54 -5.56 22.41
N ARG A 3 30.15 -6.60 21.83
CA ARG A 3 30.44 -6.72 20.39
C ARG A 3 29.28 -7.21 19.50
N TYR A 4 28.11 -7.53 20.08
CA TYR A 4 26.91 -7.95 19.33
C TYR A 4 25.90 -6.80 19.15
N LEU A 5 26.11 -5.68 19.84
CA LEU A 5 25.33 -4.44 19.69
C LEU A 5 25.92 -3.48 18.65
N GLU A 6 27.08 -3.80 18.09
CA GLU A 6 27.80 -2.95 17.11
C GLU A 6 27.62 -3.41 15.65
N THR A 7 26.98 -4.55 15.41
CA THR A 7 26.72 -5.04 14.06
C THR A 7 25.27 -4.78 13.69
N GLN A 8 24.97 -3.55 13.25
CA GLN A 8 23.85 -3.40 12.33
C GLN A 8 24.16 -4.29 11.12
N PRO A 9 23.32 -5.30 10.79
CA PRO A 9 23.56 -6.11 9.62
C PRO A 9 23.64 -5.19 8.40
N PRO A 10 24.46 -5.54 7.38
CA PRO A 10 24.50 -4.81 6.13
C PRO A 10 23.07 -4.58 5.61
N PRO A 11 22.75 -3.42 5.00
CA PRO A 11 21.39 -3.08 4.56
C PRO A 11 20.71 -4.17 3.71
N VAL A 12 21.49 -4.93 2.94
CA VAL A 12 21.01 -6.07 2.14
C VAL A 12 20.52 -7.22 3.03
N GLU A 13 21.29 -7.63 4.03
CA GLU A 13 20.90 -8.70 4.96
C GLU A 13 19.69 -8.28 5.82
N ALA A 14 19.63 -7.01 6.21
CA ALA A 14 18.49 -6.45 6.92
C ALA A 14 17.23 -6.46 6.05
N ARG A 15 17.33 -6.11 4.76
CA ARG A 15 16.23 -6.18 3.79
C ARG A 15 15.74 -7.62 3.62
N ASP A 16 16.65 -8.56 3.43
CA ASP A 16 16.30 -9.98 3.26
C ASP A 16 15.56 -10.54 4.47
N ALA A 17 15.96 -10.12 5.68
CA ALA A 17 15.25 -10.48 6.91
C ALA A 17 13.82 -9.93 6.94
N TRP A 18 13.62 -8.65 6.56
CA TRP A 18 12.28 -8.07 6.45
C TRP A 18 11.43 -8.75 5.38
N GLN A 19 12.00 -9.11 4.23
CA GLN A 19 11.29 -9.84 3.18
C GLN A 19 10.89 -11.26 3.62
N LYS A 20 11.75 -11.95 4.38
CA LYS A 20 11.39 -13.23 5.02
C LYS A 20 10.21 -13.06 5.99
N LEU A 21 10.19 -11.98 6.77
CA LEU A 21 9.06 -11.67 7.64
C LEU A 21 7.77 -11.41 6.85
N VAL A 22 7.82 -10.69 5.73
CA VAL A 22 6.65 -10.52 4.84
C VAL A 22 6.08 -11.87 4.41
N PHE A 23 6.95 -12.82 4.03
CA PHE A 23 6.53 -14.18 3.66
C PHE A 23 5.86 -14.92 4.82
N LEU A 24 6.44 -14.86 6.03
CA LEU A 24 5.88 -15.50 7.21
C LEU A 24 4.53 -14.91 7.61
N TYR A 25 4.39 -13.58 7.59
CA TYR A 25 3.12 -12.91 7.87
C TYR A 25 2.05 -13.23 6.82
N ARG A 26 2.43 -13.33 5.54
CA ARG A 26 1.52 -13.81 4.49
C ARG A 26 1.01 -15.22 4.78
N ALA A 27 1.90 -16.13 5.17
CA ALA A 27 1.51 -17.50 5.51
C ALA A 27 0.60 -17.57 6.74
N ALA A 28 0.77 -16.65 7.70
CA ALA A 28 -0.05 -16.53 8.89
C ALA A 28 -1.37 -15.75 8.67
N GLY A 29 -1.56 -15.13 7.51
CA GLY A 29 -2.73 -14.28 7.23
C GLY A 29 -2.69 -12.89 7.87
N ASP A 30 -1.56 -12.48 8.46
CA ASP A 30 -1.40 -11.17 9.11
C ASP A 30 -1.02 -10.09 8.09
N VAL A 31 -2.04 -9.39 7.58
CA VAL A 31 -1.85 -8.37 6.54
C VAL A 31 -1.11 -7.14 7.08
N PHE A 32 -1.43 -6.71 8.30
CA PHE A 32 -0.85 -5.51 8.89
C PHE A 32 0.63 -5.74 9.25
N GLY A 33 0.95 -6.88 9.87
CA GLY A 33 2.33 -7.30 10.13
C GLY A 33 3.14 -7.41 8.84
N GLY A 34 2.56 -8.02 7.80
CA GLY A 34 3.20 -8.14 6.48
C GLY A 34 3.46 -6.79 5.81
N CYS A 35 2.50 -5.88 5.82
CA CYS A 35 2.66 -4.54 5.24
C CYS A 35 3.65 -3.69 6.03
N GLY A 36 3.65 -3.79 7.37
CA GLY A 36 4.64 -3.13 8.22
C GLY A 36 6.07 -3.61 7.95
N ALA A 37 6.27 -4.93 7.86
CA ALA A 37 7.57 -5.50 7.51
C ALA A 37 8.04 -5.07 6.10
N PHE A 38 7.11 -5.02 5.14
CA PHE A 38 7.42 -4.54 3.79
C PHE A 38 7.90 -3.08 3.80
N LEU A 39 7.20 -2.18 4.50
CA LEU A 39 7.61 -0.78 4.62
C LEU A 39 9.02 -0.65 5.23
N LYS A 40 9.36 -1.48 6.23
CA LYS A 40 10.73 -1.55 6.78
C LYS A 40 11.77 -2.02 5.77
N ALA A 41 11.42 -2.96 4.89
CA ALA A 41 12.30 -3.33 3.78
C ALA A 41 12.49 -2.15 2.80
N THR A 42 11.44 -1.35 2.54
CA THR A 42 11.53 -0.20 1.62
C THR A 42 12.39 0.94 2.13
N GLU A 43 12.54 1.09 3.45
CA GLU A 43 13.47 2.05 4.07
C GLU A 43 14.94 1.72 3.72
N LEU A 44 15.24 0.46 3.36
CA LEU A 44 16.60 -0.02 3.06
C LEU A 44 16.89 -0.10 1.56
N SER A 45 15.87 -0.39 0.75
CA SER A 45 15.99 -0.48 -0.70
C SER A 45 14.63 -0.24 -1.35
N GLU A 46 14.61 0.59 -2.38
CA GLU A 46 13.39 0.85 -3.12
C GLU A 46 12.92 -0.42 -3.85
N PRO A 47 11.66 -0.87 -3.65
CA PRO A 47 11.09 -2.00 -4.37
C PRO A 47 10.55 -1.60 -5.76
N PRO A 48 10.36 -2.56 -6.68
CA PRO A 48 9.66 -2.29 -7.93
C PRO A 48 8.19 -1.93 -7.66
N LEU A 49 7.61 -1.07 -8.50
CA LEU A 49 6.21 -0.62 -8.38
C LEU A 49 5.22 -1.79 -8.36
N SER A 50 5.50 -2.86 -9.09
CA SER A 50 4.69 -4.08 -9.10
C SER A 50 4.57 -4.74 -7.72
N GLU A 51 5.63 -4.74 -6.92
CA GLU A 51 5.61 -5.25 -5.55
C GLU A 51 4.81 -4.31 -4.64
N ILE A 52 5.03 -2.99 -4.73
CA ILE A 52 4.29 -1.99 -3.96
C ILE A 52 2.78 -2.11 -4.24
N SER A 53 2.42 -2.22 -5.52
CA SER A 53 1.04 -2.37 -5.97
C SER A 53 0.41 -3.69 -5.52
N THR A 54 1.19 -4.78 -5.49
CA THR A 54 0.74 -6.05 -4.92
C THR A 54 0.46 -5.93 -3.43
N MET A 55 1.32 -5.25 -2.68
CA MET A 55 1.12 -5.01 -1.25
C MET A 55 -0.08 -4.09 -0.99
N ALA A 56 -0.27 -3.04 -1.79
CA ALA A 56 -1.45 -2.19 -1.72
C ALA A 56 -2.74 -2.98 -1.96
N ASN A 57 -2.77 -3.86 -2.97
CA ASN A 57 -3.91 -4.72 -3.24
C ASN A 57 -4.19 -5.68 -2.07
N TRP A 58 -3.15 -6.24 -1.45
CA TRP A 58 -3.31 -7.12 -0.30
C TRP A 58 -3.91 -6.37 0.89
N LEU A 59 -3.39 -5.16 1.19
CA LEU A 59 -3.90 -4.32 2.27
C LEU A 59 -5.35 -3.89 2.04
N ASN A 60 -5.70 -3.40 0.85
CA ASN A 60 -7.06 -2.97 0.50
C ASN A 60 -8.10 -4.10 0.64
N ASN A 61 -7.68 -5.34 0.45
CA ASN A 61 -8.58 -6.50 0.53
C ASN A 61 -8.73 -7.08 1.93
N SER A 62 -7.92 -6.65 2.90
CA SER A 62 -7.94 -7.15 4.28
C SER A 62 -9.27 -6.88 4.99
N PRO A 63 -9.73 -7.79 5.88
CA PRO A 63 -10.88 -7.54 6.75
C PRO A 63 -10.74 -6.26 7.56
N GLU A 64 -9.54 -5.96 8.04
CA GLU A 64 -9.19 -4.78 8.83
C GLU A 64 -9.36 -3.47 8.02
N ALA A 65 -9.12 -3.50 6.71
CA ALA A 65 -9.44 -2.38 5.82
C ALA A 65 -10.94 -2.09 5.76
N LYS A 66 -11.78 -3.12 5.98
CA LYS A 66 -13.23 -3.12 5.76
C LYS A 66 -14.03 -3.01 7.06
N GLN A 67 -13.45 -3.37 8.22
CA GLN A 67 -14.14 -3.47 9.51
C GLN A 67 -13.45 -2.65 10.61
N GLY A 68 -14.22 -1.77 11.26
CA GLY A 68 -14.12 -1.39 12.69
C GLY A 68 -12.83 -0.81 13.31
N VAL A 69 -11.65 -0.96 12.72
CA VAL A 69 -10.39 -0.40 13.24
C VAL A 69 -10.47 1.13 13.13
N ASP A 70 -10.04 1.87 14.15
CA ASP A 70 -10.03 3.34 14.10
C ASP A 70 -9.31 3.82 12.82
N VAL A 71 -9.87 4.83 12.14
CA VAL A 71 -9.27 5.45 10.96
C VAL A 71 -7.85 5.93 11.25
N VAL A 72 -7.57 6.34 12.50
CA VAL A 72 -6.22 6.72 12.95
C VAL A 72 -5.24 5.56 12.85
N ASP A 73 -5.62 4.37 13.29
CA ASP A 73 -4.74 3.19 13.27
C ASP A 73 -4.51 2.68 11.85
N ARG A 74 -5.51 2.81 10.96
CA ARG A 74 -5.35 2.45 9.53
C ARG A 74 -4.33 3.35 8.83
N ARG A 75 -4.27 4.64 9.14
CA ARG A 75 -3.36 5.58 8.45
C ARG A 75 -1.90 5.18 8.51
N VAL A 76 -1.48 4.48 9.57
CA VAL A 76 -0.08 4.08 9.81
C VAL A 76 0.49 3.23 8.68
N LEU A 77 -0.31 2.38 8.03
CA LEU A 77 0.14 1.55 6.90
C LEU A 77 -0.35 2.07 5.56
N PHE A 78 -1.57 2.59 5.52
CA PHE A 78 -2.20 3.04 4.29
C PHE A 78 -1.49 4.26 3.69
N GLN A 79 -1.14 5.26 4.50
CA GLN A 79 -0.50 6.48 3.98
C GLN A 79 0.94 6.23 3.49
N PRO A 80 1.81 5.49 4.20
CA PRO A 80 3.14 5.21 3.67
C PRO A 80 3.12 4.41 2.36
N LEU A 81 2.25 3.39 2.25
CA LEU A 81 2.11 2.66 0.98
C LEU A 81 1.55 3.55 -0.13
N ALA A 82 0.61 4.45 0.16
CA ALA A 82 0.12 5.41 -0.82
C ALA A 82 1.25 6.30 -1.34
N ARG A 83 2.10 6.84 -0.46
CA ARG A 83 3.24 7.68 -0.85
C ARG A 83 4.22 6.97 -1.78
N LEU A 84 4.46 5.68 -1.57
CA LEU A 84 5.32 4.89 -2.44
C LEU A 84 4.79 4.79 -3.87
N ILE A 85 3.47 4.66 -4.05
CA ILE A 85 2.85 4.69 -5.39
C ILE A 85 2.77 6.13 -5.92
N GLU A 86 2.47 7.11 -5.07
CA GLU A 86 2.42 8.53 -5.47
C GLU A 86 3.75 9.02 -6.05
N ALA A 87 4.87 8.59 -5.47
CA ALA A 87 6.20 8.90 -5.97
C ALA A 87 6.46 8.38 -7.41
N ARG A 88 5.68 7.39 -7.86
CA ARG A 88 5.82 6.72 -9.16
C ARG A 88 4.55 6.84 -10.00
N LEU A 89 3.77 7.92 -9.79
CA LEU A 89 2.51 8.12 -10.50
C LEU A 89 2.67 8.00 -12.01
N THR A 90 3.72 8.54 -12.61
CA THR A 90 3.91 8.51 -14.07
C THR A 90 4.06 7.10 -14.65
N GLU A 91 4.52 6.13 -13.84
CA GLU A 91 4.73 4.74 -14.25
C GLU A 91 3.51 3.84 -13.99
N ALA A 92 2.57 4.29 -13.15
CA ALA A 92 1.43 3.48 -12.69
C ALA A 92 0.43 3.15 -13.82
N SER A 93 -0.10 1.93 -13.85
CA SER A 93 -1.27 1.61 -14.69
C SER A 93 -2.56 2.18 -14.09
N ALA A 94 -3.67 2.18 -14.82
CA ALA A 94 -4.96 2.55 -14.21
C ALA A 94 -5.36 1.57 -13.08
N THR A 95 -4.92 0.31 -13.17
CA THR A 95 -5.10 -0.67 -12.09
C THR A 95 -4.30 -0.28 -10.83
N ASP A 96 -3.05 0.17 -10.98
CA ASP A 96 -2.25 0.66 -9.86
C ASP A 96 -2.87 1.92 -9.23
N LEU A 97 -3.35 2.84 -10.07
CA LEU A 97 -4.07 4.04 -9.61
C LEU A 97 -5.36 3.68 -8.87
N SER A 98 -6.11 2.67 -9.33
CA SER A 98 -7.29 2.21 -8.58
C SER A 98 -6.92 1.71 -7.18
N ARG A 99 -5.78 1.02 -7.04
CA ARG A 99 -5.29 0.52 -5.74
C ARG A 99 -4.84 1.67 -4.85
N LEU A 100 -4.16 2.68 -5.41
CA LEU A 100 -3.78 3.90 -4.70
C LEU A 100 -5.02 4.69 -4.23
N ALA A 101 -6.03 4.82 -5.08
CA ALA A 101 -7.26 5.51 -4.73
C ALA A 101 -7.98 4.84 -3.55
N TRP A 102 -8.01 3.50 -3.50
CA TRP A 102 -8.49 2.77 -2.33
C TRP A 102 -7.65 3.04 -1.07
N LEU A 103 -6.32 3.16 -1.19
CA LEU A 103 -5.49 3.49 -0.03
C LEU A 103 -5.84 4.87 0.56
N HIS A 104 -6.08 5.87 -0.28
CA HIS A 104 -6.55 7.19 0.15
C HIS A 104 -7.95 7.11 0.78
N LEU A 105 -8.86 6.35 0.18
CA LEU A 105 -10.22 6.20 0.71
C LEU A 105 -10.20 5.56 2.11
N HIS A 106 -9.43 4.48 2.30
CA HIS A 106 -9.31 3.80 3.59
C HIS A 106 -8.58 4.63 4.66
N SER A 107 -7.76 5.61 4.25
CA SER A 107 -7.13 6.57 5.17
C SER A 107 -7.97 7.84 5.43
N GLY A 108 -9.18 7.91 4.87
CA GLY A 108 -10.15 8.99 5.08
C GLY A 108 -9.99 10.18 4.15
N ASP A 109 -9.21 10.06 3.07
CA ASP A 109 -9.02 11.10 2.06
C ASP A 109 -9.82 10.78 0.79
N ALA A 110 -11.15 10.90 0.90
CA ALA A 110 -12.08 10.60 -0.19
C ALA A 110 -11.88 11.53 -1.40
N ARG A 111 -11.44 12.78 -1.17
CA ARG A 111 -11.15 13.72 -2.24
C ARG A 111 -9.97 13.23 -3.08
N ARG A 112 -8.83 12.94 -2.45
CA ARG A 112 -7.66 12.43 -3.16
C ARG A 112 -7.93 11.07 -3.81
N ALA A 113 -8.72 10.21 -3.16
CA ALA A 113 -9.17 8.96 -3.76
C ALA A 113 -9.90 9.18 -5.10
N ARG A 114 -10.79 10.18 -5.17
CA ARG A 114 -11.50 10.53 -6.41
C ARG A 114 -10.52 11.03 -7.47
N ASP A 115 -9.67 11.99 -7.13
CA ASP A 115 -8.69 12.58 -8.06
C ASP A 115 -7.79 11.50 -8.71
N ILE A 116 -7.33 10.54 -7.91
CA ILE A 116 -6.49 9.43 -8.40
C ILE A 116 -7.30 8.45 -9.28
N ALA A 117 -8.54 8.13 -8.90
CA ALA A 117 -9.38 7.24 -9.71
C ALA A 117 -9.73 7.86 -11.07
N GLU A 118 -9.99 9.17 -11.10
CA GLU A 118 -10.20 9.93 -12.34
C GLU A 118 -8.93 9.98 -13.20
N LEU A 119 -7.74 10.16 -12.59
CA LEU A 119 -6.47 10.02 -13.31
C LEU A 119 -6.31 8.62 -13.92
N GLY A 120 -6.78 7.57 -13.24
CA GLY A 120 -6.84 6.21 -13.78
C GLY A 120 -7.68 6.13 -15.04
N LEU A 121 -8.87 6.75 -15.05
CA LEU A 121 -9.74 6.81 -16.22
C LEU A 121 -9.18 7.65 -17.37
N GLN A 122 -8.36 8.67 -17.07
CA GLN A 122 -7.65 9.40 -18.11
C GLN A 122 -6.61 8.54 -18.83
N ARG A 123 -6.06 7.51 -18.16
CA ARG A 123 -5.09 6.56 -18.75
C ARG A 123 -5.77 5.41 -19.48
N GLU A 124 -6.79 4.83 -18.86
CA GLU A 124 -7.56 3.71 -19.39
C GLU A 124 -9.05 3.98 -19.13
N THR A 125 -9.73 4.52 -20.14
CA THR A 125 -11.12 5.02 -20.01
C THR A 125 -12.14 3.94 -19.64
N ASP A 126 -11.85 2.68 -19.97
CA ASP A 126 -12.70 1.51 -19.72
C ASP A 126 -12.26 0.70 -18.48
N ASN A 127 -11.34 1.23 -17.66
CA ASN A 127 -10.86 0.53 -16.47
C ASN A 127 -11.99 0.38 -15.43
N ASN A 128 -12.52 -0.83 -15.34
CA ASN A 128 -13.65 -1.16 -14.46
C ASN A 128 -13.40 -0.85 -12.97
N HIS A 129 -12.15 -0.92 -12.50
CA HIS A 129 -11.83 -0.63 -11.10
C HIS A 129 -11.98 0.86 -10.80
N CYS A 130 -11.45 1.72 -11.69
CA CYS A 130 -11.56 3.16 -11.55
C CYS A 130 -13.01 3.63 -11.75
N LEU A 131 -13.74 3.09 -12.73
CA LEU A 131 -15.14 3.43 -12.99
C LEU A 131 -16.02 3.20 -11.75
N ARG A 132 -15.91 2.01 -11.15
CA ARG A 132 -16.67 1.66 -9.94
C ARG A 132 -16.33 2.56 -8.75
N LEU A 133 -15.05 2.93 -8.62
CA LEU A 133 -14.60 3.76 -7.50
C LEU A 133 -15.08 5.21 -7.65
N VAL A 134 -14.98 5.80 -8.85
CA VAL A 134 -15.54 7.13 -9.13
C VAL A 134 -17.05 7.14 -8.90
N ALA A 135 -17.78 6.14 -9.42
CA ALA A 135 -19.22 6.03 -9.21
C ALA A 135 -19.58 6.00 -7.71
N LYS A 136 -18.86 5.19 -6.91
CA LYS A 136 -19.04 5.13 -5.45
C LYS A 136 -18.76 6.47 -4.77
N LEU A 137 -17.73 7.19 -5.22
CA LEU A 137 -17.31 8.44 -4.58
C LEU A 137 -18.18 9.63 -4.98
N SER A 138 -18.81 9.60 -6.16
CA SER A 138 -19.66 10.68 -6.66
C SER A 138 -21.10 10.63 -6.14
N ASP A 139 -21.50 9.54 -5.49
CA ASP A 139 -22.83 9.40 -4.88
C ASP A 139 -22.84 10.04 -3.47
N PRO A 140 -23.64 11.09 -3.23
CA PRO A 140 -23.84 11.65 -1.90
C PRO A 140 -24.79 10.73 -1.12
N GLY A 141 -24.25 9.63 -0.61
CA GLY A 141 -24.97 8.77 0.35
C GLY A 141 -25.45 9.54 1.57
#